data_AF-X1U991-F1
#
_entry.id   AF-X1U991-F1
#
_cell.length_a   1.000
_cell.length_b   1.000
_cell.length_c   1.000
_cell.angle_alpha   90.00
_cell.angle_beta   90.00
_cell.angle_gamma   90.00
#
_symmetry.space_group_name_H-M   'P 1'
#
loop_
_entity.id
_entity.type
_entity.pdbx_description
1 polymer ?
#
loop_
_entity_poly.entity_id
_entity_poly.type
_entity_poly.pdbx_seq_one_letter_code
_entity_poly.pdbx_strand_id
1 'polypeptide(L)'
;MRVILFTGKGGVGKTSVAAATALRSAELGYRTIILSTDVAHSLSDSFDVPLGNEPRLIAPNLWGQETELSQTLETQWGSIQRYLSALLAWRGIDEMVAEEIAILPGMEELANLLYIVRYQDE
;
A
#
# COMPACT_ATOMS: atom_id res chain seq x y z
N MET A 1 -12.22 2.59 -10.07
CA MET A 1 -11.85 2.75 -8.65
C MET A 1 -11.67 4.23 -8.31
N ARG A 2 -11.97 4.69 -7.09
CA ARG A 2 -11.63 6.04 -6.59
C ARG A 2 -10.59 5.90 -5.48
N VAL A 3 -9.55 6.72 -5.50
CA VAL A 3 -8.47 6.70 -4.49
C VAL A 3 -8.52 7.98 -3.67
N ILE A 4 -8.47 7.85 -2.34
CA ILE A 4 -8.41 8.96 -1.39
C ILE A 4 -7.11 8.80 -0.58
N LEU A 5 -6.18 9.74 -0.75
CA LEU A 5 -4.89 9.70 -0.09
C LEU A 5 -4.88 10.62 1.13
N PHE A 6 -4.54 10.08 2.30
CA PHE A 6 -4.42 10.84 3.55
C PHE A 6 -2.93 11.10 3.85
N THR A 7 -2.51 12.36 3.77
CA THR A 7 -1.11 12.78 3.99
C THR A 7 -1.04 13.87 5.06
N GLY A 8 0.13 14.02 5.68
CA GLY A 8 0.38 14.97 6.77
C GLY A 8 1.45 14.49 7.74
N LYS A 9 1.80 15.34 8.71
CA LYS A 9 2.82 15.03 9.73
C LYS A 9 2.43 13.84 10.62
N GLY A 10 3.38 13.30 11.38
CA GLY A 10 3.10 12.31 12.42
C GLY A 10 2.14 12.87 13.49
N GLY A 11 1.22 12.04 13.98
CA GLY A 11 0.33 12.41 15.10
C GLY A 11 -0.85 13.34 14.79
N VAL A 12 -1.06 13.79 13.55
CA VAL A 12 -2.18 14.69 13.19
C VAL A 12 -3.54 14.00 13.02
N GLY A 13 -3.63 12.69 13.29
CA GLY A 13 -4.89 11.93 13.20
C GLY A 13 -5.21 11.33 11.82
N LYS A 14 -4.22 11.19 10.94
CA LYS A 14 -4.39 10.64 9.57
C LYS A 14 -5.12 9.29 9.57
N THR A 15 -4.62 8.34 10.36
CA THR A 15 -5.15 6.97 10.46
C THR A 15 -6.60 6.98 10.92
N SER A 16 -6.91 7.77 11.95
CA SER A 16 -8.27 7.88 12.48
C SER A 16 -9.25 8.45 11.45
N VAL A 17 -8.85 9.52 10.73
CA VAL A 17 -9.71 10.12 9.70
C VAL A 17 -9.86 9.18 8.49
N ALA A 18 -8.79 8.49 8.10
CA ALA A 18 -8.82 7.50 7.03
C ALA A 18 -9.76 6.33 7.38
N ALA A 19 -9.62 5.75 8.58
CA ALA A 19 -10.47 4.69 9.09
C ALA A 19 -11.95 5.09 9.13
N ALA A 20 -12.26 6.27 9.68
CA ALA A 20 -13.62 6.79 9.72
C ALA A 20 -14.19 7.01 8.31
N THR A 21 -13.38 7.52 7.38
CA THR A 21 -13.80 7.75 5.98
C THR A 21 -14.06 6.43 5.26
N ALA A 22 -13.22 5.42 5.47
CA ALA A 22 -13.38 4.11 4.87
C ALA A 22 -14.64 3.40 5.39
N LEU A 23 -14.86 3.41 6.71
CA LEU A 23 -16.07 2.89 7.32
C LEU A 23 -17.32 3.59 6.78
N ARG A 24 -17.31 4.91 6.73
CA ARG A 24 -18.44 5.68 6.19
C ARG A 24 -18.70 5.36 4.71
N SER A 25 -17.67 5.15 3.92
CA SER A 25 -17.81 4.79 2.51
C SER A 25 -18.45 3.40 2.36
N ALA A 26 -18.04 2.43 3.18
CA ALA A 26 -18.63 1.10 3.21
C ALA A 26 -20.11 1.12 3.62
N GLU A 27 -20.47 1.91 4.65
CA GLU A 27 -21.86 2.13 5.08
C GLU A 27 -22.74 2.74 3.99
N LEU A 28 -22.17 3.58 3.13
CA LEU A 28 -22.86 4.17 1.98
C LEU A 28 -23.01 3.18 0.81
N GLY A 29 -22.56 1.93 0.96
CA GLY A 29 -22.69 0.87 -0.03
C GLY A 29 -21.52 0.75 -1.00
N TYR A 30 -20.44 1.51 -0.81
CA TYR A 30 -19.25 1.37 -1.66
C TYR A 30 -18.39 0.19 -1.21
N ARG A 31 -17.95 -0.65 -2.16
CA ARG A 31 -16.86 -1.61 -1.92
C ARG A 31 -15.59 -0.82 -1.60
N THR A 32 -15.12 -0.93 -0.36
CA THR A 32 -14.07 -0.07 0.18
C THR A 32 -12.93 -0.89 0.75
N ILE A 33 -11.69 -0.57 0.35
CA ILE A 33 -10.49 -1.09 0.99
C ILE A 33 -9.71 0.08 1.61
N ILE A 34 -9.24 -0.10 2.84
CA ILE A 34 -8.30 0.80 3.49
C ILE A 34 -6.94 0.13 3.61
N LEU A 35 -5.90 0.85 3.20
CA LEU A 35 -4.51 0.39 3.22
C LEU A 35 -3.69 1.37 4.05
N SER A 36 -2.94 0.85 5.02
CA SER A 36 -1.93 1.61 5.76
C SER A 36 -0.54 1.14 5.37
N THR A 37 0.32 2.11 5.10
CA THR A 37 1.76 1.93 4.83
C THR A 37 2.60 2.34 6.04
N ASP A 38 1.98 2.65 7.18
CA ASP A 38 2.67 3.10 8.38
C ASP A 38 3.22 1.88 9.14
N VAL A 39 4.46 2.00 9.62
CA VAL A 39 5.13 0.98 10.45
C VAL A 39 4.48 0.88 11.83
N ALA A 40 3.87 1.96 12.31
CA ALA A 40 3.01 1.90 13.48
C ALA A 40 1.70 1.22 13.06
N HIS A 41 1.43 0.00 13.54
CA HIS A 41 0.21 -0.82 13.33
C HIS A 41 -1.10 -0.19 13.87
N SER A 42 -1.23 1.13 13.73
CA SER A 42 -2.30 1.97 14.25
C SER A 42 -3.63 1.75 13.54
N LEU A 43 -3.65 1.12 12.35
CA LEU A 43 -4.90 0.80 11.66
C LEU A 43 -5.54 -0.44 12.27
N SER A 44 -4.74 -1.47 12.56
CA SER A 44 -5.16 -2.65 13.32
C SER A 44 -5.75 -2.22 14.68
N ASP A 45 -5.06 -1.34 15.39
CA ASP A 45 -5.53 -0.78 16.67
C ASP A 45 -6.83 0.03 16.53
N SER A 46 -6.97 0.81 15.44
CA SER A 46 -8.16 1.64 15.22
C SER A 46 -9.43 0.82 15.01
N PHE A 47 -9.30 -0.38 14.42
CA PHE A 47 -10.43 -1.26 14.15
C PHE A 47 -10.58 -2.41 15.14
N ASP A 48 -9.62 -2.61 16.05
CA ASP A 48 -9.53 -3.78 16.93
C ASP A 48 -9.57 -5.11 16.14
N VAL A 49 -8.89 -5.11 15.00
CA VAL A 49 -8.81 -6.27 14.09
C VAL A 49 -7.35 -6.46 13.67
N PRO A 50 -6.76 -7.67 13.78
CA PRO A 50 -5.41 -7.90 13.29
C PRO A 50 -5.37 -7.82 11.76
N LEU A 51 -4.62 -6.85 11.23
CA LEU A 51 -4.36 -6.70 9.80
C LEU A 51 -2.95 -7.17 9.44
N GLY A 52 -2.74 -7.46 8.17
CA GLY A 52 -1.43 -7.84 7.63
C GLY A 52 -1.39 -7.61 6.11
N ASN A 53 -0.45 -8.27 5.44
CA ASN A 53 -0.17 -8.05 4.02
C ASN A 53 -1.31 -8.44 3.07
N GLU A 54 -2.29 -9.23 3.51
CA GLU A 54 -3.45 -9.61 2.70
C GLU A 54 -4.72 -8.90 3.19
N PRO A 55 -5.61 -8.47 2.27
CA PRO A 55 -6.87 -7.85 2.65
C PRO A 55 -7.72 -8.73 3.56
N ARG A 56 -8.14 -8.15 4.69
CA ARG A 56 -9.03 -8.79 5.65
C ARG A 56 -10.35 -8.04 5.73
N LEU A 57 -11.47 -8.76 5.75
CA LEU A 57 -12.78 -8.16 5.99
C LEU A 57 -12.86 -7.61 7.42
N ILE A 58 -13.14 -6.31 7.55
CA ILE A 58 -13.34 -5.62 8.84
C ILE A 58 -14.85 -5.51 9.15
N ALA A 59 -15.63 -5.08 8.16
CA ALA A 59 -17.07 -4.87 8.26
C ALA A 59 -17.74 -5.13 6.89
N PRO A 60 -19.08 -5.18 6.79
CA PRO A 60 -19.74 -5.32 5.50
C PRO A 60 -19.24 -4.26 4.49
N ASN A 61 -18.78 -4.71 3.33
CA ASN A 61 -18.17 -3.88 2.27
C ASN A 61 -16.87 -3.14 2.65
N LEU A 62 -16.23 -3.46 3.78
CA LEU A 62 -14.98 -2.86 4.21
C LEU A 62 -13.89 -3.92 4.42
N TRP A 63 -12.80 -3.77 3.67
CA TRP A 63 -11.57 -4.53 3.85
C TRP A 63 -10.44 -3.63 4.35
N GLY A 64 -9.53 -4.19 5.15
CA GLY A 64 -8.33 -3.51 5.62
C GLY A 64 -7.06 -4.32 5.36
N GLN A 65 -5.95 -3.60 5.23
CA GLN A 65 -4.62 -4.16 5.00
C GLN A 65 -3.56 -3.27 5.65
N GLU A 66 -2.58 -3.89 6.31
CA GLU A 66 -1.38 -3.24 6.83
C GLU A 66 -0.16 -3.92 6.21
N THR A 67 0.62 -3.18 5.43
CA THR A 67 1.75 -3.75 4.69
C THR A 67 3.01 -3.76 5.55
N GLU A 68 3.69 -4.90 5.64
CA GLU A 68 5.06 -4.99 6.16
C GLU A 68 6.06 -4.83 5.02
N LEU A 69 7.04 -3.94 5.23
CA LEU A 69 8.04 -3.55 4.25
C LEU A 69 8.82 -4.73 3.66
N SER A 70 9.39 -5.59 4.51
CA SER A 70 10.22 -6.72 4.11
C SER A 70 9.45 -7.68 3.20
N GLN A 71 8.22 -8.04 3.59
CA GLN A 71 7.37 -8.94 2.82
C GLN A 71 6.86 -8.29 1.52
N THR A 72 6.56 -6.98 1.56
CA THR A 72 6.05 -6.24 0.40
C THR A 72 7.12 -6.11 -0.68
N LEU A 73 8.36 -5.80 -0.32
CA LEU A 73 9.48 -5.74 -1.26
C LEU A 73 9.73 -7.12 -1.88
N GLU A 74 9.83 -8.19 -1.08
CA GLU A 74 10.02 -9.55 -1.62
C GLU A 74 8.90 -9.96 -2.58
N THR A 75 7.64 -9.67 -2.22
CA THR A 75 6.47 -10.05 -3.03
C THR A 75 6.40 -9.26 -4.34
N GLN A 76 6.72 -7.96 -4.31
CA GLN A 76 6.55 -7.06 -5.46
C GLN A 76 7.84 -6.84 -6.27
N TRP A 77 8.98 -7.37 -5.81
CA TRP A 77 10.29 -7.13 -6.41
C TRP A 77 10.32 -7.39 -7.92
N GLY A 78 9.75 -8.50 -8.36
CA GLY A 78 9.70 -8.83 -9.78
C GLY A 78 8.90 -7.83 -10.63
N SER A 79 7.82 -7.25 -10.07
CA SER A 79 7.04 -6.20 -10.75
C SER A 79 7.81 -4.88 -10.80
N ILE A 80 8.48 -4.53 -9.70
CA ILE A 80 9.32 -3.34 -9.60
C ILE A 80 10.49 -3.42 -10.58
N GLN A 81 11.22 -4.53 -10.60
CA GLN A 81 12.31 -4.79 -11.55
C GLN A 81 11.82 -4.66 -12.99
N ARG A 82 10.71 -5.30 -13.37
CA ARG A 82 10.16 -5.17 -14.73
C ARG A 82 9.86 -3.72 -15.11
N TYR A 83 9.23 -2.97 -14.20
CA TYR A 83 8.90 -1.57 -14.46
C TYR A 83 10.14 -0.70 -14.59
N LEU A 84 11.12 -0.88 -13.69
CA LEU A 84 12.38 -0.16 -13.72
C LEU A 84 13.24 -0.53 -14.93
N SER A 85 13.31 -1.81 -15.31
CA SER A 85 14.00 -2.25 -16.53
C SER A 85 13.36 -1.64 -17.77
N ALA A 86 12.03 -1.63 -17.86
CA ALA A 86 11.33 -0.94 -18.95
C ALA A 86 11.60 0.57 -18.95
N LEU A 87 11.63 1.19 -17.76
CA LEU A 87 11.90 2.60 -17.58
C LEU A 87 13.38 2.96 -17.72
N LEU A 88 14.33 2.05 -17.60
CA LEU A 88 15.78 2.30 -17.67
C LEU A 88 16.42 1.79 -18.97
N ALA A 89 15.70 0.97 -19.74
CA ALA A 89 16.09 0.54 -21.08
C ALA A 89 16.42 1.73 -22.01
N TRP A 90 15.74 2.87 -21.86
CA TRP A 90 16.05 4.11 -22.58
C TRP A 90 17.40 4.76 -22.23
N ARG A 91 18.01 4.36 -21.10
CA ARG A 91 19.25 4.95 -20.54
C ARG A 91 20.46 4.02 -20.62
N GLY A 92 20.30 2.79 -21.13
CA GLY A 92 21.40 1.85 -21.35
C GLY A 92 22.05 1.31 -20.07
N ILE A 93 21.30 1.22 -18.97
CA ILE A 93 21.77 0.65 -17.70
C ILE A 93 21.50 -0.86 -17.70
N ASP A 94 22.54 -1.65 -17.42
CA ASP A 94 22.53 -3.12 -17.48
C ASP A 94 21.80 -3.76 -16.28
N GLU A 95 21.29 -4.97 -16.47
CA GLU A 95 20.43 -5.73 -15.53
C GLU A 95 21.10 -5.99 -14.15
N MET A 96 22.42 -5.85 -14.10
CA MET A 96 23.31 -6.15 -12.96
C MET A 96 23.21 -5.18 -11.77
N VAL A 97 22.56 -4.02 -11.92
CA VAL A 97 22.36 -3.04 -10.82
C VAL A 97 21.03 -3.28 -10.07
N ALA A 98 20.22 -4.25 -10.49
CA ALA A 98 18.90 -4.46 -9.93
C ALA A 98 18.94 -4.74 -8.42
N GLU A 99 19.88 -5.53 -7.91
CA GLU A 99 19.99 -5.80 -6.46
C GLU A 99 20.36 -4.55 -5.63
N GLU A 100 21.11 -3.60 -6.19
CA GLU A 100 21.43 -2.32 -5.51
C GLU A 100 20.25 -1.35 -5.49
N ILE A 101 19.30 -1.49 -6.43
CA ILE A 101 18.10 -0.66 -6.53
C ILE A 101 17.14 -0.89 -5.35
N ALA A 102 17.15 -2.06 -4.71
CA ALA A 102 16.30 -2.37 -3.55
C ALA A 102 16.60 -1.47 -2.33
N ILE A 103 17.78 -0.86 -2.32
CA ILE A 103 18.29 -0.02 -1.22
C ILE A 103 17.98 1.47 -1.49
N LEU A 104 17.39 1.81 -2.65
CA LEU A 104 17.10 3.20 -2.96
C LEU A 104 15.99 3.77 -2.04
N PRO A 105 16.16 5.01 -1.55
CA PRO A 105 15.08 5.70 -0.86
C PRO A 105 13.85 5.83 -1.79
N GLY A 106 12.65 5.57 -1.27
CA GLY A 106 11.41 5.66 -2.06
C GLY A 106 10.87 4.33 -2.57
N MET A 107 11.61 3.23 -2.41
CA MET A 107 11.20 1.92 -2.94
C MET A 107 10.03 1.31 -2.15
N GLU A 108 9.95 1.61 -0.86
CA GLU A 108 8.83 1.26 0.00
C GLU A 108 7.53 1.91 -0.48
N GLU A 109 7.56 3.22 -0.70
CA GLU A 109 6.41 3.97 -1.18
C GLU A 109 5.97 3.48 -2.57
N LEU A 110 6.93 3.18 -3.45
CA LEU A 110 6.64 2.62 -4.76
C LEU A 110 6.00 1.24 -4.68
N ALA A 111 6.50 0.35 -3.82
CA ALA A 111 5.92 -0.97 -3.62
C ALA A 111 4.48 -0.87 -3.08
N ASN A 112 4.21 0.08 -2.19
CA ASN A 112 2.88 0.35 -1.67
C ASN A 112 1.91 0.88 -2.74
N LEU A 113 2.39 1.69 -3.68
CA LEU A 113 1.59 2.14 -4.82
C LEU A 113 1.20 0.98 -5.75
N LEU A 114 2.00 -0.09 -5.85
CA LEU A 114 1.66 -1.25 -6.69
C LEU A 114 0.45 -2.03 -6.15
N TYR A 115 0.20 -2.02 -4.84
CA TYR A 115 -1.05 -2.58 -4.31
C TYR A 115 -2.28 -1.82 -4.82
N ILE A 116 -2.19 -0.49 -4.95
CA ILE A 116 -3.29 0.31 -5.51
C ILE A 116 -3.55 -0.11 -6.95
N VAL A 117 -2.51 -0.30 -7.77
CA VAL A 117 -2.66 -0.77 -9.15
C VAL A 117 -3.32 -2.14 -9.19
N ARG A 118 -2.86 -3.08 -8.35
CA ARG A 118 -3.46 -4.42 -8.27
C ARG A 118 -4.97 -4.37 -7.96
N TYR A 119 -5.40 -3.57 -6.98
CA TYR A 119 -6.82 -3.44 -6.64
C TYR A 119 -7.64 -2.67 -7.68
N GLN A 120 -7.00 -1.96 -8.60
CA GLN A 120 -7.70 -1.36 -9.73
C GLN A 120 -8.08 -2.41 -10.77
N ASP A 121 -7.22 -3.41 -10.96
CA ASP A 121 -7.35 -4.42 -12.02
C ASP A 121 -8.24 -5.60 -11.60
N GLU A 122 -8.46 -5.79 -10.30
CA GLU A 122 -9.40 -6.78 -9.69
C GLU A 122 -10.85 -6.26 -9.54
#